data_AF-A0AAV4IU31-F1
#
_entry.id   AF-A0AAV4IU31-F1
#
_cell.length_a   1.000
_cell.length_b   1.000
_cell.length_c   1.000
_cell.angle_alpha   90.00
_cell.angle_beta   90.00
_cell.angle_gamma   90.00
#
_symmetry.space_group_name_H-M   'P 1'
#
loop_
_entity.id
_entity.type
_entity.pdbx_description
1 polymer ?
#
loop_
_entity_poly.entity_id
_entity_poly.type
_entity_poly.pdbx_seq_one_letter_code
_entity_poly.pdbx_strand_id
1 'polypeptide(L)'
;MAQNHSGSSSSSNNNNKNSNNRYKYSSGWSQSKSRSQSYQLYMRPMYINALVDVIFHYRWDKVIFYYDSDEGLIRLQQLFQATNKYEKILITIDTKRISTVENGYLELRGLHLLDPEADHRVLLDVRIDKAEQIIGLVVSPECRVWRVNCLSACWSSKIITL
;
A
#
# COMPACT_ATOMS: atom_id res chain seq x y z
N MET A 1 -57.40 -13.38 -42.28
CA MET A 1 -56.50 -12.31 -41.77
C MET A 1 -55.07 -12.83 -41.93
N ALA A 2 -54.48 -12.68 -43.12
CA ALA A 2 -53.40 -11.73 -43.47
C ALA A 2 -52.07 -12.06 -42.75
N GLN A 3 -51.13 -12.81 -43.35
CA GLN A 3 -50.04 -12.40 -44.26
C GLN A 3 -49.11 -11.29 -43.69
N ASN A 4 -47.83 -11.59 -43.43
CA ASN A 4 -46.71 -11.15 -44.30
C ASN A 4 -45.30 -11.45 -43.75
N HIS A 5 -44.43 -11.77 -44.71
CA HIS A 5 -42.97 -11.89 -44.64
C HIS A 5 -42.28 -10.52 -44.49
N SER A 6 -41.08 -10.51 -43.88
CA SER A 6 -39.88 -9.83 -44.42
C SER A 6 -38.67 -10.06 -43.53
N GLY A 7 -37.60 -10.62 -44.09
CA GLY A 7 -36.30 -10.70 -43.43
C GLY A 7 -35.53 -9.38 -43.50
N SER A 8 -34.46 -9.27 -42.72
CA SER A 8 -33.28 -8.46 -43.06
C SER A 8 -32.06 -9.02 -42.34
N SER A 9 -31.13 -9.55 -43.12
CA SER A 9 -29.75 -9.83 -42.75
C SER A 9 -28.96 -8.53 -42.60
N SER A 10 -27.99 -8.50 -41.69
CA SER A 10 -26.90 -7.51 -41.72
C SER A 10 -25.64 -8.14 -41.13
N SER A 11 -24.77 -8.58 -42.04
CA SER A 11 -23.37 -8.85 -41.76
C SER A 11 -22.66 -7.57 -41.29
N SER A 12 -21.74 -7.70 -40.35
CA SER A 12 -20.57 -6.82 -40.28
C SER A 12 -19.37 -7.61 -39.81
N ASN A 13 -18.64 -8.13 -40.80
CA ASN A 13 -17.22 -8.38 -40.71
C ASN A 13 -16.53 -7.08 -40.30
N ASN A 14 -15.66 -7.14 -39.29
CA ASN A 14 -14.47 -6.29 -39.27
C ASN A 14 -13.35 -7.00 -38.52
N ASN A 15 -12.55 -7.72 -39.31
CA ASN A 15 -11.16 -7.96 -38.97
C ASN A 15 -10.44 -6.61 -38.94
N ASN A 16 -9.93 -6.23 -37.78
CA ASN A 16 -8.77 -5.35 -37.76
C ASN A 16 -7.79 -5.79 -36.67
N LYS A 17 -6.79 -6.56 -37.09
CA LYS A 17 -5.52 -6.64 -36.38
C LYS A 17 -4.90 -5.25 -36.44
N ASN A 18 -4.83 -4.51 -35.34
CA ASN A 18 -3.59 -3.81 -35.09
C ASN A 18 -3.34 -3.52 -33.62
N SER A 19 -2.13 -3.92 -33.24
CA SER A 19 -1.35 -3.49 -32.09
C SER A 19 -1.71 -2.10 -31.56
N ASN A 20 -1.86 -2.02 -30.25
CA ASN A 20 -1.29 -0.95 -29.42
C ASN A 20 -1.51 -1.33 -27.95
N ASN A 21 -0.44 -1.83 -27.34
CA ASN A 21 -0.27 -1.88 -25.88
C ASN A 21 -0.31 -0.45 -25.36
N ARG A 22 -1.52 0.07 -25.15
CA ARG A 22 -1.74 1.34 -24.50
C ARG A 22 -1.97 1.03 -23.02
N TYR A 23 -0.94 1.28 -22.22
CA TYR A 23 -0.96 1.21 -20.76
C TYR A 23 -2.25 1.85 -20.23
N LYS A 24 -3.23 1.00 -19.88
CA LYS A 24 -4.46 1.42 -19.21
C LYS A 24 -4.13 1.58 -17.73
N TYR A 25 -3.60 2.74 -17.37
CA TYR A 25 -3.70 3.23 -16.01
C TYR A 25 -5.16 3.59 -15.74
N SER A 26 -5.91 2.62 -15.23
CA SER A 26 -7.24 2.79 -14.63
C SER A 26 -7.51 1.59 -13.75
N SER A 27 -7.04 1.67 -12.50
CA SER A 27 -7.65 0.96 -11.39
C SER A 27 -7.56 1.81 -10.15
N GLY A 28 -8.28 2.94 -10.18
CA GLY A 28 -9.04 3.35 -9.01
C GLY A 28 -10.24 2.41 -8.92
N TRP A 29 -10.51 1.89 -7.73
CA TRP A 29 -11.61 0.94 -7.51
C TRP A 29 -12.93 1.54 -7.98
N SER A 30 -13.61 0.81 -8.86
CA SER A 30 -15.04 0.96 -9.08
C SER A 30 -15.74 0.60 -7.77
N GLN A 31 -15.98 1.60 -6.92
CA GLN A 31 -16.98 1.49 -5.88
C GLN A 31 -18.32 1.11 -6.51
N SER A 32 -19.14 0.37 -5.76
CA SER A 32 -20.41 -0.16 -6.22
C SER A 32 -21.23 0.89 -6.97
N LYS A 33 -21.67 0.52 -8.17
CA LYS A 33 -22.46 1.34 -9.07
C LYS A 33 -23.87 1.49 -8.50
N SER A 34 -24.05 2.32 -7.47
CA SER A 34 -25.36 2.73 -6.95
C SER A 34 -25.25 3.94 -6.03
N ARG A 35 -24.86 5.08 -6.63
CA ARG A 35 -25.24 6.47 -6.36
C ARG A 35 -24.09 7.37 -6.76
N SER A 36 -24.30 8.10 -7.85
CA SER A 36 -23.42 9.16 -8.30
C SER A 36 -23.12 10.10 -7.13
N GLN A 37 -21.89 10.12 -6.66
CA GLN A 37 -21.33 11.24 -5.88
C GLN A 37 -21.15 12.42 -6.86
N SER A 38 -22.25 12.90 -7.42
CA SER A 38 -22.22 14.11 -8.23
C SER A 38 -21.87 15.25 -7.28
N TYR A 39 -20.83 16.02 -7.63
CA TYR A 39 -20.33 17.23 -6.93
C TYR A 39 -19.25 17.07 -5.84
N GLN A 40 -18.49 15.97 -5.79
CA GLN A 40 -17.28 15.91 -4.95
C GLN A 40 -16.00 15.97 -5.80
N LEU A 41 -15.08 16.88 -5.45
CA LEU A 41 -13.75 16.97 -6.04
C LEU A 41 -12.69 16.57 -5.01
N TYR A 42 -11.94 15.52 -5.32
CA TYR A 42 -10.82 15.06 -4.49
C TYR A 42 -9.53 15.67 -5.03
N MET A 43 -8.88 16.52 -4.23
CA MET A 43 -7.59 17.13 -4.60
C MET A 43 -6.40 16.20 -4.31
N ARG A 44 -6.53 15.30 -3.33
CA ARG A 44 -5.48 14.36 -2.95
C ARG A 44 -5.51 13.15 -3.91
N PRO A 45 -4.41 12.82 -4.60
CA PRO A 45 -4.35 11.63 -5.43
C PRO A 45 -4.32 10.36 -4.58
N MET A 46 -4.85 9.27 -5.15
CA MET A 46 -4.75 7.93 -4.56
C MET A 46 -3.31 7.40 -4.69
N TYR A 47 -2.64 7.15 -3.57
CA TYR A 47 -1.22 6.75 -3.55
C TYR A 47 -0.97 5.26 -3.31
N ILE A 48 -2.01 4.46 -3.06
CA ILE A 48 -1.88 3.03 -2.73
C ILE A 48 -1.13 2.25 -3.83
N ASN A 49 -1.38 2.54 -5.11
CA ASN A 49 -0.68 1.87 -6.20
C ASN A 49 0.83 2.21 -6.21
N ALA A 50 1.18 3.46 -5.90
CA ALA A 50 2.59 3.86 -5.79
C ALA A 50 3.28 3.16 -4.62
N LEU A 51 2.58 2.98 -3.50
CA LEU A 51 3.08 2.19 -2.37
C LEU A 51 3.34 0.73 -2.76
N VAL A 52 2.41 0.13 -3.50
CA VAL A 52 2.59 -1.24 -4.03
C VAL A 52 3.80 -1.32 -4.96
N ASP A 53 3.97 -0.34 -5.86
CA ASP A 53 5.12 -0.28 -6.76
C ASP A 53 6.44 -0.19 -5.98
N VAL A 54 6.48 0.56 -4.86
CA VAL A 54 7.65 0.64 -3.98
C VAL A 54 7.97 -0.71 -3.33
N ILE A 55 6.95 -1.39 -2.77
CA ILE A 55 7.10 -2.72 -2.16
C ILE A 55 7.69 -3.71 -3.18
N PHE A 56 7.17 -3.70 -4.41
CA PHE A 56 7.67 -4.57 -5.49
C PHE A 56 9.05 -4.17 -6.00
N HIS A 57 9.30 -2.88 -6.18
CA HIS A 57 10.58 -2.36 -6.66
C HIS A 57 11.72 -2.79 -5.74
N TYR A 58 11.51 -2.72 -4.42
CA TYR A 58 12.47 -3.18 -3.42
C TYR A 58 12.38 -4.66 -3.08
N ARG A 59 11.49 -5.42 -3.72
CA ARG A 59 11.27 -6.86 -3.53
C ARG A 59 11.03 -7.24 -2.06
N TRP A 60 10.18 -6.48 -1.38
CA TRP A 60 9.78 -6.81 -0.02
C TRP A 60 8.76 -7.95 -0.04
N ASP A 61 9.15 -9.08 0.55
CA ASP A 61 8.34 -10.28 0.76
C ASP A 61 7.47 -10.18 2.01
N LYS A 62 7.95 -9.44 3.02
CA LYS A 62 7.23 -9.13 4.25
C LYS A 62 7.28 -7.63 4.56
N VAL A 63 6.14 -7.05 4.88
CA VAL A 63 6.00 -5.67 5.34
C VAL A 63 5.10 -5.59 6.58
N ILE A 64 5.37 -4.63 7.43
CA ILE A 64 4.61 -4.36 8.65
C ILE A 64 3.94 -3.00 8.48
N PHE A 65 2.62 -2.95 8.52
CA PHE A 65 1.82 -1.75 8.33
C PHE A 65 1.30 -1.24 9.67
N TYR A 66 1.80 -0.09 10.10
CA TYR A 66 1.38 0.58 11.33
C TYR A 66 0.50 1.77 11.03
N TYR A 67 -0.66 1.83 11.67
CA TYR A 67 -1.66 2.88 11.42
C TYR A 67 -2.26 3.42 12.72
N ASP A 68 -2.73 4.67 12.72
CA ASP A 68 -3.30 5.29 13.93
C ASP A 68 -4.79 5.62 13.86
N SER A 69 -5.38 5.60 12.66
CA SER A 69 -6.74 6.08 12.40
C SER A 69 -7.61 5.06 11.68
N ASP A 70 -8.93 5.26 11.72
CA ASP A 70 -9.87 4.40 11.01
C ASP A 70 -9.73 4.55 9.48
N GLU A 71 -9.34 5.74 9.01
CA GLU A 71 -8.93 5.95 7.61
C GLU A 71 -7.72 5.10 7.23
N GLY A 72 -6.77 4.90 8.15
CA GLY A 72 -5.63 4.00 7.95
C GLY A 72 -6.05 2.56 7.72
N LEU A 73 -7.13 2.10 8.36
CA LEU A 73 -7.69 0.77 8.11
C LEU A 73 -8.28 0.65 6.69
N ILE A 74 -8.95 1.69 6.21
CA ILE A 74 -9.46 1.74 4.83
C ILE A 74 -8.28 1.65 3.83
N ARG A 75 -7.18 2.36 4.10
CA ARG A 75 -5.97 2.31 3.27
C ARG A 75 -5.28 0.95 3.31
N LEU A 76 -5.25 0.30 4.47
CA LEU A 76 -4.76 -1.07 4.61
C LEU A 76 -5.58 -2.04 3.75
N GLN A 77 -6.91 -1.92 3.78
CA GLN A 77 -7.79 -2.73 2.94
C GLN A 77 -7.50 -2.50 1.45
N GLN A 78 -7.33 -1.24 1.04
CA GLN A 78 -6.96 -0.89 -0.33
C GLN A 78 -5.58 -1.46 -0.71
N LEU A 79 -4.62 -1.47 0.22
CA LEU A 79 -3.30 -2.05 0.01
C LEU A 79 -3.37 -3.55 -0.25
N PHE A 80 -4.07 -4.32 0.60
CA PHE A 80 -4.31 -5.76 0.37
C PHE A 80 -4.98 -6.04 -0.97
N GLN A 81 -5.98 -5.23 -1.30
CA GLN A 81 -6.70 -5.32 -2.56
C GLN A 81 -5.81 -5.04 -3.77
N ALA A 82 -4.92 -4.05 -3.67
CA ALA A 82 -4.00 -3.68 -4.72
C ALA A 82 -2.86 -4.71 -4.87
N THR A 83 -2.32 -5.26 -3.78
CA THR A 83 -1.26 -6.28 -3.84
C THR A 83 -1.77 -7.60 -4.43
N ASN A 84 -2.98 -8.05 -4.07
CA ASN A 84 -3.58 -9.28 -4.59
C ASN A 84 -3.80 -9.27 -6.11
N LYS A 85 -3.88 -8.09 -6.74
CA LYS A 85 -3.97 -7.96 -8.20
C LYS A 85 -2.69 -8.42 -8.91
N TYR A 86 -1.57 -8.49 -8.20
CA TYR A 86 -0.30 -8.95 -8.74
C TYR A 86 -0.15 -10.45 -8.46
N GLU A 87 -0.79 -11.27 -9.29
CA GLU A 87 -0.98 -12.74 -9.14
C GLU A 87 0.30 -13.58 -8.90
N LYS A 88 1.50 -13.01 -9.03
CA LYS A 88 2.77 -13.75 -9.05
C LYS A 88 3.60 -13.64 -7.77
N ILE A 89 3.24 -12.75 -6.83
CA ILE A 89 4.09 -12.48 -5.64
C ILE A 89 3.20 -12.43 -4.40
N LEU A 90 3.43 -13.36 -3.47
CA LEU A 90 2.81 -13.35 -2.16
C LEU A 90 3.59 -12.40 -1.25
N ILE A 91 2.97 -11.28 -0.88
CA ILE A 91 3.52 -10.34 0.11
C ILE A 91 2.78 -10.60 1.42
N THR A 92 3.54 -10.82 2.50
CA THR A 92 2.99 -10.89 3.85
C THR A 92 2.88 -9.49 4.42
N ILE A 93 1.67 -9.07 4.80
CA ILE A 93 1.42 -7.77 5.42
C ILE A 93 0.95 -8.01 6.86
N ASP A 94 1.85 -7.81 7.82
CA ASP A 94 1.50 -7.76 9.23
C ASP A 94 0.94 -6.37 9.54
N THR A 95 -0.02 -6.26 10.45
CA THR A 95 -0.67 -4.99 10.74
C THR A 95 -0.78 -4.74 12.23
N LYS A 96 -0.62 -3.49 12.65
CA LYS A 96 -0.87 -3.08 14.04
C LYS A 96 -1.36 -1.64 14.12
N ARG A 97 -2.34 -1.43 15.00
CA ARG A 97 -2.81 -0.09 15.32
C ARG A 97 -1.93 0.53 16.41
N ILE A 98 -1.41 1.73 16.15
CA ILE A 98 -0.60 2.50 17.08
C ILE A 98 -1.27 3.84 17.40
N SER A 99 -1.94 3.91 18.55
CA SER A 99 -2.69 5.11 18.96
C SER A 99 -1.79 6.25 19.46
N THR A 100 -0.70 5.93 20.17
CA THR A 100 0.19 6.89 20.83
C THR A 100 1.63 6.78 20.30
N VAL A 101 2.42 7.85 20.50
CA VAL A 101 3.86 7.87 20.17
C VAL A 101 4.61 6.78 20.93
N GLU A 102 4.37 6.67 22.24
CA GLU A 102 5.03 5.67 23.09
C GLU A 102 4.75 4.25 22.60
N ASN A 103 3.48 3.94 22.30
CA ASN A 103 3.13 2.63 21.76
C ASN A 103 3.84 2.38 20.42
N GLY A 104 3.83 3.35 19.51
CA GLY A 104 4.54 3.23 18.22
C GLY A 104 6.05 2.97 18.39
N TYR A 105 6.70 3.66 19.32
CA TYR A 105 8.11 3.44 19.65
C TYR A 105 8.35 2.05 20.24
N LEU A 106 7.55 1.64 21.23
CA LEU A 106 7.68 0.33 21.87
C LEU A 106 7.47 -0.82 20.89
N GLU A 107 6.56 -0.67 19.93
CA GLU A 107 6.34 -1.66 18.87
C GLU A 107 7.55 -1.78 17.95
N LEU A 108 8.08 -0.66 17.45
CA LEU A 108 9.29 -0.66 16.62
C LEU A 108 10.50 -1.24 17.38
N ARG A 109 10.64 -0.87 18.66
CA ARG A 109 11.69 -1.41 19.52
C ARG A 109 11.51 -2.91 19.74
N GLY A 110 10.29 -3.36 19.97
CA GLY A 110 9.95 -4.76 20.14
C GLY A 110 10.33 -5.61 18.94
N LEU A 111 10.08 -5.13 17.72
CA LEU A 111 10.53 -5.79 16.49
C LEU A 111 12.05 -5.96 16.45
N HIS A 112 12.79 -4.89 16.72
CA HIS A 112 14.26 -4.94 16.72
C HIS A 112 14.81 -5.88 17.81
N LEU A 113 14.20 -5.90 18.99
CA LEU A 113 14.63 -6.79 20.08
C LEU A 113 14.30 -8.26 19.81
N LEU A 114 13.22 -8.52 19.06
CA LEU A 114 12.82 -9.87 18.70
C LEU A 114 13.83 -10.49 17.72
N ASP A 115 14.29 -9.72 16.73
CA ASP A 115 15.32 -10.14 15.79
C ASP A 115 16.18 -8.92 15.35
N PRO A 116 17.35 -8.72 15.99
CA PRO A 116 18.22 -7.57 15.69
C PRO A 116 18.83 -7.61 14.28
N GLU A 117 18.95 -8.79 13.69
CA GLU A 117 19.58 -9.01 12.39
C GLU A 117 18.56 -8.98 11.24
N ALA A 118 17.27 -9.20 11.56
CA ALA A 118 16.21 -9.08 10.57
C ALA A 118 16.04 -7.64 10.07
N ASP A 119 16.02 -7.52 8.74
CA ASP A 119 15.76 -6.27 8.06
C ASP A 119 14.24 -6.00 7.98
N HIS A 120 13.70 -5.54 9.09
CA HIS A 120 12.29 -5.21 9.24
C HIS A 120 11.87 -4.06 8.31
N ARG A 121 10.83 -4.29 7.49
CA ARG A 121 10.23 -3.28 6.61
C ARG A 121 8.94 -2.76 7.21
N VAL A 122 8.93 -1.50 7.62
CA VAL A 122 7.76 -0.88 8.26
C VAL A 122 7.21 0.26 7.41
N LEU A 123 5.91 0.18 7.14
CA LEU A 123 5.10 1.24 6.54
C LEU A 123 4.39 1.97 7.67
N LEU A 124 4.73 3.24 7.86
CA LEU A 124 4.21 4.04 8.97
C LEU A 124 3.14 5.01 8.44
N ASP A 125 1.88 4.62 8.58
CA ASP A 125 0.70 5.38 8.16
C ASP A 125 0.06 6.10 9.36
N VAL A 126 0.76 7.09 9.87
CA VAL A 126 0.31 7.95 10.97
C VAL A 126 0.50 9.42 10.59
N ARG A 127 -0.10 10.34 11.34
CA ARG A 127 0.14 11.77 11.10
C ARG A 127 1.63 12.12 11.24
N ILE A 128 2.08 13.07 10.44
CA ILE A 128 3.49 13.47 10.35
C ILE A 128 4.10 13.89 11.70
N ASP A 129 3.33 14.60 12.53
CA ASP A 129 3.76 15.04 13.87
C ASP A 129 4.02 13.87 14.82
N LYS A 130 3.24 12.79 14.69
CA LYS A 130 3.41 11.57 15.47
C LYS A 130 4.55 10.72 14.91
N ALA A 131 4.65 10.62 13.58
CA ALA A 131 5.72 9.90 12.91
C ALA A 131 7.10 10.46 13.26
N GLU A 132 7.25 11.78 13.23
CA GLU A 132 8.49 12.47 13.59
C GLU A 132 8.92 12.14 15.02
N GLN A 133 7.99 12.17 15.98
CA GLN A 133 8.29 11.83 17.38
C GLN A 133 8.68 10.36 17.54
N ILE A 134 7.94 9.44 16.91
CA ILE A 134 8.26 8.00 16.97
C ILE A 134 9.65 7.74 16.39
N ILE A 135 9.94 8.27 15.19
CA ILE A 135 11.23 8.10 14.53
C ILE A 135 12.35 8.76 15.35
N GLY A 136 12.09 9.93 15.93
CA GLY A 136 13.04 10.63 16.80
C GLY A 136 13.47 9.79 18.00
N LEU A 137 12.54 9.09 18.66
CA LEU A 137 12.85 8.18 19.76
C LEU A 137 13.73 7.01 19.32
N VAL A 138 13.47 6.46 18.14
CA VAL A 138 14.23 5.33 17.58
C VAL A 138 15.66 5.75 17.20
N VAL A 139 15.85 6.97 16.70
CA VAL A 139 17.16 7.49 16.26
C VAL A 139 17.98 8.09 17.41
N SER A 140 17.34 8.40 18.55
CA SER A 140 17.96 9.13 19.65
C SER A 140 19.22 8.45 20.23
N PRO A 141 20.30 9.21 20.50
CA PRO A 141 21.55 8.70 21.05
C PRO A 141 21.45 8.04 22.43
N GLU A 142 20.39 8.25 23.20
CA GLU A 142 20.19 7.56 24.49
C GLU A 142 20.01 6.04 24.32
N CYS A 143 19.63 5.56 23.13
CA CYS A 143 19.70 4.15 22.77
C CYS A 143 21.14 3.62 22.52
N ARG A 144 22.17 4.48 22.45
CA ARG A 144 23.59 4.08 22.24
C ARG A 144 24.31 3.56 23.49
N VAL A 145 23.64 3.45 24.65
CA VAL A 145 24.25 2.85 25.86
C VAL A 145 24.48 1.33 25.68
N TRP A 146 23.91 0.70 24.65
CA TRP A 146 24.05 -0.73 24.39
C TRP A 146 25.12 -1.08 23.32
N ARG A 147 26.01 -0.15 22.98
CA ARG A 147 27.05 -0.36 21.97
C ARG A 147 28.35 -0.91 22.60
N VAL A 148 28.30 -2.13 23.11
CA VAL A 148 29.50 -2.98 23.17
C VAL A 148 29.32 -4.10 22.14
N ASN A 149 30.09 -4.03 21.04
CA ASN A 149 30.24 -5.07 20.01
C ASN A 149 29.37 -5.03 18.73
N CYS A 150 29.05 -3.86 18.17
CA CYS A 150 28.59 -3.81 16.78
C CYS A 150 29.27 -2.70 15.99
N LEU A 151 30.38 -3.05 15.33
CA LEU A 151 31.16 -2.17 14.45
C LEU A 151 30.82 -2.37 12.97
N SER A 152 29.73 -3.09 12.63
CA SER A 152 29.33 -3.33 11.23
C SER A 152 27.84 -3.19 10.91
N ALA A 153 26.93 -3.04 11.87
CA ALA A 153 25.50 -2.91 11.62
C ALA A 153 25.01 -1.48 11.85
N CYS A 154 25.39 -0.57 10.95
CA CYS A 154 24.73 0.73 10.88
C CYS A 154 23.33 0.50 10.29
N TRP A 155 22.29 0.69 11.11
CA TRP A 155 20.87 0.62 10.76
C TRP A 155 20.59 1.05 9.31
N SER A 156 20.24 0.08 8.46
CA SER A 156 19.69 0.31 7.13
C SER A 156 18.19 -0.03 7.11
N SER A 157 17.47 0.27 8.20
CA SER A 157 16.01 0.16 8.21
C SER A 157 15.43 1.28 7.34
N LYS A 158 15.04 0.93 6.11
CA LYS A 158 14.28 1.80 5.20
C LYS A 158 12.87 1.99 5.75
N ILE A 159 12.71 2.95 6.68
CA ILE A 159 11.39 3.42 7.10
C ILE A 159 10.86 4.33 6.00
N ILE A 160 9.69 3.99 5.46
CA ILE A 160 8.97 4.87 4.52
C ILE A 160 7.81 5.48 5.30
N THR A 161 7.88 6.80 5.50
CA THR A 161 6.78 7.61 6.04
C THR A 161 5.87 7.99 4.88
N LEU A 162 4.55 7.80 5.04
CA LEU A 162 3.53 8.14 4.06
C LEU A 162 2.80 9.43 4.43
#